data_AF-A0A5B1AVX3-F1
#
_entry.id   AF-A0A5B1AVX3-F1
#
_cell.length_a   1.000
_cell.length_b   1.000
_cell.length_c   1.000
_cell.angle_alpha   90.00
_cell.angle_beta   90.00
_cell.angle_gamma   90.00
#
_symmetry.space_group_name_H-M   'P 1'
#
loop_
_entity.id
_entity.type
_entity.pdbx_description
1 polymer ?
#
loop_
_entity_poly.entity_id
_entity_poly.type
_entity_poly.pdbx_seq_one_letter_code
_entity_poly.pdbx_strand_id
1 'polypeptide(L)'
;MPMPNRNLQGDYRYAYQGQEKDPETGKPAFELRLYDPRINRWLTTDPAGQFHSPYMSMGNNWVSRVDPDGGYSPPTDFENTQTGEKVHVEDGIDQTVRVDNKDWGQVLGFQDAFRNGNLNPSGYSNFINARGATPNLGASLPSFSDLESNYPKYGRLPDGTPWGVSNEQFGNTVGGRVEQNIDGGIFNNTCACRVSHSLNLSGANIPYIQGQTSSNAGKTAWYIFRVTQLEKHLTATYGPPNVISSDISNFSGYKGVIIFDTGGLWSDASGHGTLWNGSDRLGGNYPASYYLGNGVGKLWITN
;
A
#
# COMPACT_ATOMS: atom_id res chain seq x y z
N MET A 1 -15.63 24.88 -37.40
CA MET A 1 -14.19 24.71 -37.70
C MET A 1 -13.39 25.06 -36.46
N PRO A 2 -12.29 24.36 -36.16
CA PRO A 2 -11.43 24.64 -35.01
C PRO A 2 -10.59 25.88 -35.28
N MET A 3 -10.20 26.59 -34.22
CA MET A 3 -9.35 27.77 -34.37
C MET A 3 -7.93 27.38 -34.81
N PRO A 4 -7.27 28.20 -35.66
CA PRO A 4 -5.87 27.99 -36.04
C PRO A 4 -4.96 27.82 -34.80
N ASN A 5 -3.98 26.91 -34.88
CA ASN A 5 -3.05 26.53 -33.81
C ASN A 5 -3.62 25.79 -32.58
N ARG A 6 -4.87 25.32 -32.59
CA ARG A 6 -5.32 24.27 -31.65
C ARG A 6 -5.32 22.91 -32.34
N ASN A 7 -4.56 21.96 -31.78
CA ASN A 7 -4.77 20.55 -32.09
C ASN A 7 -6.23 20.21 -31.74
N LEU A 8 -7.03 19.93 -32.77
CA LEU A 8 -8.19 19.07 -32.60
C LEU A 8 -7.65 17.75 -32.10
N GLN A 9 -8.13 17.34 -30.93
CA GLN A 9 -7.92 16.03 -30.35
C GLN A 9 -7.77 14.97 -31.46
N GLY A 10 -6.57 14.39 -31.59
CA GLY A 10 -6.38 13.20 -32.43
C GLY A 10 -7.18 12.02 -31.86
N ASP A 11 -6.94 10.80 -32.34
CA ASP A 11 -7.50 9.53 -31.81
C ASP A 11 -7.07 9.21 -30.36
N TYR A 12 -6.82 10.22 -29.54
CA TYR A 12 -6.49 10.10 -28.14
C TYR A 12 -7.76 9.74 -27.35
N ARG A 13 -7.84 8.45 -27.03
CA ARG A 13 -9.00 7.79 -26.43
C ARG A 13 -9.34 8.29 -25.02
N TYR A 14 -8.32 8.71 -24.26
CA TYR A 14 -8.46 9.10 -22.86
C TYR A 14 -8.68 10.60 -22.68
N ALA A 15 -9.39 10.97 -21.61
CA ALA A 15 -9.74 12.34 -21.27
C ALA A 15 -9.46 12.63 -19.78
N TYR A 16 -10.47 13.13 -19.07
CA TYR A 16 -10.33 13.54 -17.67
C TYR A 16 -10.03 12.32 -16.79
N GLN A 17 -9.03 12.45 -15.90
CA GLN A 17 -8.55 11.39 -14.99
C GLN A 17 -8.19 10.06 -15.67
N GLY A 18 -7.80 10.09 -16.96
CA GLY A 18 -7.43 8.88 -17.69
C GLY A 18 -8.62 8.03 -18.17
N GLN A 19 -9.85 8.52 -18.02
CA GLN A 19 -11.05 7.83 -18.46
C GLN A 19 -11.27 7.97 -19.95
N GLU A 20 -11.85 6.95 -20.59
CA GLU A 20 -12.15 7.00 -22.02
C GLU A 20 -13.28 8.01 -22.31
N LYS A 21 -13.25 8.62 -23.50
CA LYS A 21 -14.43 9.37 -23.97
C LYS A 21 -15.43 8.41 -24.58
N ASP A 22 -16.67 8.50 -24.11
CA ASP A 22 -17.78 7.85 -24.78
C ASP A 22 -17.97 8.46 -26.19
N PRO A 23 -17.97 7.64 -27.27
CA PRO A 23 -18.06 8.13 -28.64
C PRO A 23 -19.44 8.70 -28.99
N GLU A 24 -20.51 8.32 -28.29
CA GLU A 24 -21.87 8.79 -28.57
C GLU A 24 -22.15 10.17 -27.98
N THR A 25 -21.62 10.45 -26.78
CA THR A 25 -21.88 11.69 -26.03
C THR A 25 -20.68 12.64 -25.99
N GLY A 26 -19.47 12.16 -26.29
CA GLY A 26 -18.22 12.93 -26.24
C GLY A 26 -17.73 13.26 -24.83
N LYS A 27 -18.30 12.61 -23.80
CA LYS A 27 -18.03 12.88 -22.39
C LYS A 27 -17.11 11.82 -21.77
N PRO A 28 -16.31 12.15 -20.74
CA PRO A 28 -15.53 11.15 -20.01
C PRO A 28 -16.46 10.12 -19.37
N ALA A 29 -16.32 8.86 -19.79
CA ALA A 29 -17.05 7.72 -19.28
C ALA A 29 -16.20 7.05 -18.21
N PHE A 30 -16.64 7.17 -16.97
CA PHE A 30 -16.16 6.34 -15.88
C PHE A 30 -16.98 5.05 -15.88
N GLU A 31 -16.45 3.99 -15.26
CA GLU A 31 -17.09 2.66 -15.27
C GLU A 31 -18.56 2.68 -14.85
N LEU A 32 -18.91 3.52 -13.87
CA LEU A 32 -20.25 3.59 -13.30
C LEU A 32 -21.08 4.76 -13.81
N ARG A 33 -20.44 5.86 -14.25
CA ARG A 33 -21.15 7.11 -14.57
C ARG A 33 -20.47 7.92 -15.67
N LEU A 34 -21.31 8.70 -16.37
CA LEU A 34 -20.86 9.67 -17.35
C LEU A 34 -20.66 11.05 -16.69
N TYR A 35 -19.46 11.62 -16.85
CA TYR A 35 -19.09 12.91 -16.27
C TYR A 35 -19.31 14.06 -17.26
N ASP A 36 -19.86 15.20 -16.85
CA ASP A 36 -19.88 16.42 -17.68
C ASP A 36 -18.90 17.47 -17.13
N PRO A 37 -17.73 17.64 -17.77
CA PRO A 37 -16.71 18.59 -17.34
C PRO A 37 -17.14 20.06 -17.45
N ARG A 38 -18.21 20.39 -18.19
CA ARG A 38 -18.66 21.78 -18.35
C ARG A 38 -19.39 22.29 -17.12
N ILE A 39 -20.08 21.39 -16.42
CA ILE A 39 -20.83 21.69 -15.20
C ILE A 39 -20.21 21.03 -13.96
N ASN A 40 -19.17 20.22 -14.15
CA ASN A 40 -18.50 19.43 -13.13
C ASN A 40 -19.47 18.57 -12.30
N ARG A 41 -20.33 17.81 -12.98
CA ARG A 41 -21.35 16.95 -12.34
C ARG A 41 -21.43 15.60 -13.03
N TRP A 42 -21.92 14.61 -12.28
CA TRP A 42 -22.39 13.37 -12.84
C TRP A 42 -23.72 13.57 -13.55
N LEU A 43 -23.95 12.83 -14.64
CA LEU A 43 -25.22 12.88 -15.38
C LEU A 43 -26.26 11.89 -14.86
N THR A 44 -25.80 10.92 -14.08
CA THR A 44 -26.62 9.94 -13.37
C THR A 44 -26.42 10.10 -11.88
N THR A 45 -27.43 9.70 -11.11
CA THR A 45 -27.37 9.72 -9.65
C THR A 45 -26.27 8.80 -9.15
N ASP A 46 -25.57 9.23 -8.10
CA ASP A 46 -24.55 8.44 -7.43
C ASP A 46 -25.09 7.11 -6.90
N PRO A 47 -24.66 5.96 -7.46
CA PRO A 47 -25.04 4.66 -6.91
C PRO A 47 -24.56 4.49 -5.47
N ALA A 48 -23.45 5.15 -5.09
CA ALA A 48 -22.87 5.08 -3.75
C ALA A 48 -23.47 6.10 -2.78
N GLY A 49 -24.24 7.09 -3.26
CA GLY A 49 -24.89 8.09 -2.41
C GLY A 49 -23.95 8.92 -1.52
N GLN A 50 -22.71 9.18 -1.95
CA GLN A 50 -21.65 9.74 -1.11
C GLN A 50 -21.90 11.18 -0.65
N PHE A 51 -22.71 11.91 -1.40
CA PHE A 51 -22.89 13.33 -1.20
C PHE A 51 -24.36 13.72 -1.09
N HIS A 52 -24.62 14.82 -0.38
CA HIS A 52 -25.97 15.36 -0.21
C HIS A 52 -26.68 15.66 -1.54
N SER A 53 -25.92 15.98 -2.59
CA SER A 53 -26.45 16.03 -3.96
C SER A 53 -26.03 14.76 -4.72
N PRO A 54 -26.98 14.01 -5.28
CA PRO A 54 -26.68 12.76 -5.98
C PRO A 54 -25.91 12.96 -7.29
N TYR A 55 -25.69 14.19 -7.73
CA TYR A 55 -24.94 14.52 -8.95
C TYR A 55 -23.57 15.15 -8.66
N MET A 56 -23.20 15.28 -7.38
CA MET A 56 -21.93 15.89 -6.99
C MET A 56 -20.77 14.98 -7.36
N SER A 57 -19.78 15.53 -8.06
CA SER A 57 -18.60 14.81 -8.49
C SER A 57 -17.39 15.20 -7.65
N MET A 58 -16.63 14.18 -7.23
CA MET A 58 -15.38 14.33 -6.48
C MET A 58 -15.48 15.35 -5.31
N GLY A 59 -16.62 15.41 -4.61
CA GLY A 59 -16.82 16.33 -3.49
C GLY A 59 -16.66 17.82 -3.82
N ASN A 60 -16.88 18.25 -5.08
CA ASN A 60 -16.53 19.59 -5.60
C ASN A 60 -15.03 19.93 -5.53
N ASN A 61 -14.15 18.93 -5.43
CA ASN A 61 -12.71 19.11 -5.36
C ASN A 61 -11.98 18.35 -6.48
N TRP A 62 -12.27 18.71 -7.73
CA TRP A 62 -11.75 18.08 -8.95
C TRP A 62 -10.23 18.15 -9.12
N VAL A 63 -9.60 19.14 -8.48
CA VAL A 63 -8.15 19.35 -8.56
C VAL A 63 -7.40 18.38 -7.66
N SER A 64 -7.98 18.05 -6.50
CA SER A 64 -7.30 17.23 -5.47
C SER A 64 -7.85 15.83 -5.30
N ARG A 65 -8.98 15.48 -5.94
CA ARG A 65 -9.61 14.15 -5.83
C ARG A 65 -9.67 13.44 -7.18
N VAL A 66 -9.32 12.16 -7.16
CA VAL A 66 -9.43 11.23 -8.29
C VAL A 66 -10.53 10.22 -7.96
N ASP A 67 -11.42 9.98 -8.91
CA ASP A 67 -12.52 9.01 -8.81
C ASP A 67 -12.25 7.91 -9.84
N PRO A 68 -11.76 6.73 -9.45
CA PRO A 68 -11.31 5.72 -10.41
C PRO A 68 -12.42 5.11 -11.28
N ASP A 69 -13.60 4.92 -10.70
CA ASP A 69 -14.73 4.18 -11.29
C ASP A 69 -15.95 5.08 -11.55
N GLY A 70 -15.88 6.34 -11.14
CA GLY A 70 -17.01 7.25 -11.18
C GLY A 70 -18.04 6.85 -10.16
N GLY A 71 -17.65 6.27 -9.03
CA GLY A 71 -18.49 5.85 -7.93
C GLY A 71 -17.86 6.12 -6.57
N TYR A 72 -16.60 6.57 -6.51
CA TYR A 72 -15.77 6.39 -5.32
C TYR A 72 -14.86 7.58 -5.00
N SER A 73 -15.19 8.29 -3.92
CA SER A 73 -14.23 9.03 -3.09
C SER A 73 -14.21 8.37 -1.72
N PRO A 74 -13.23 7.50 -1.42
CA PRO A 74 -13.23 6.73 -0.19
C PRO A 74 -13.17 7.63 1.06
N PRO A 75 -13.94 7.36 2.12
CA PRO A 75 -13.72 7.97 3.41
C PRO A 75 -12.73 7.16 4.26
N THR A 76 -12.04 7.82 5.18
CA THR A 76 -11.47 7.13 6.33
C THR A 76 -12.61 6.76 7.29
N ASP A 77 -12.76 5.46 7.55
CA ASP A 77 -13.68 4.88 8.52
C ASP A 77 -13.01 4.80 9.90
N PHE A 78 -13.51 5.50 10.89
CA PHE A 78 -13.09 5.30 12.28
C PHE A 78 -14.05 4.33 12.97
N GLU A 79 -13.50 3.29 13.62
CA GLU A 79 -14.27 2.29 14.37
C GLU A 79 -13.82 2.28 15.83
N ASN A 80 -14.78 2.45 16.73
CA ASN A 80 -14.56 2.27 18.16
C ASN A 80 -14.56 0.78 18.49
N THR A 81 -13.42 0.27 18.94
CA THR A 81 -13.20 -1.15 19.25
C THR A 81 -14.02 -1.67 20.44
N GLN A 82 -14.52 -0.78 21.30
CA GLN A 82 -15.24 -1.14 22.53
C GLN A 82 -16.75 -1.00 22.37
N THR A 83 -17.21 0.03 21.68
CA THR A 83 -18.66 0.29 21.49
C THR A 83 -19.17 -0.22 20.13
N GLY A 84 -18.29 -0.44 19.16
CA GLY A 84 -18.65 -0.75 17.77
C GLY A 84 -19.16 0.45 16.98
N GLU A 85 -19.13 1.65 17.55
CA GLU A 85 -19.55 2.88 16.87
C GLU A 85 -18.61 3.21 15.70
N LYS A 86 -19.17 3.77 14.63
CA LYS A 86 -18.45 4.10 13.39
C LYS A 86 -18.68 5.52 12.95
N VAL A 87 -17.63 6.17 12.46
CA VAL A 87 -17.64 7.56 11.98
C VAL A 87 -16.86 7.64 10.67
N HIS A 88 -17.46 8.26 9.66
CA HIS A 88 -16.84 8.48 8.35
C HIS A 88 -16.26 9.88 8.25
N VAL A 89 -15.02 9.99 7.77
CA VAL A 89 -14.37 11.24 7.41
C VAL A 89 -14.14 11.24 5.90
N GLU A 90 -14.80 12.15 5.20
CA GLU A 90 -14.78 12.28 3.72
C GLU A 90 -13.47 12.86 3.20
N ASP A 91 -12.34 12.30 3.58
CA ASP A 91 -11.00 12.79 3.27
C ASP A 91 -10.46 12.30 1.92
N GLY A 92 -11.13 11.34 1.27
CA GLY A 92 -10.68 10.74 0.02
C GLY A 92 -9.64 9.64 0.21
N ILE A 93 -9.47 9.10 1.42
CA ILE A 93 -8.53 8.03 1.74
C ILE A 93 -9.30 6.76 2.12
N ASP A 94 -9.03 5.65 1.43
CA ASP A 94 -9.73 4.39 1.67
C ASP A 94 -9.09 3.58 2.79
N GLN A 95 -9.54 3.79 4.03
CA GLN A 95 -8.98 3.07 5.17
C GLN A 95 -9.90 3.03 6.39
N THR A 96 -9.82 1.96 7.17
CA THR A 96 -10.36 1.84 8.52
C THR A 96 -9.29 2.10 9.58
N VAL A 97 -9.56 3.01 10.52
CA VAL A 97 -8.75 3.28 11.71
C VAL A 97 -9.51 2.81 12.94
N ARG A 98 -8.92 1.87 13.69
CA ARG A 98 -9.51 1.34 14.92
C ARG A 98 -8.98 2.09 16.13
N VAL A 99 -9.89 2.62 16.95
CA VAL A 99 -9.57 3.43 18.13
C VAL A 99 -10.33 2.92 19.35
N ASP A 100 -9.90 3.36 20.54
CA ASP A 100 -10.59 3.07 21.80
C ASP A 100 -11.41 4.28 22.28
N ASN A 101 -12.14 4.12 23.40
CA ASN A 101 -12.99 5.17 23.94
C ASN A 101 -12.24 6.46 24.31
N LYS A 102 -10.94 6.39 24.66
CA LYS A 102 -10.19 7.60 25.05
C LYS A 102 -9.95 8.53 23.87
N ASP A 103 -9.85 7.98 22.66
CA ASP A 103 -9.55 8.72 21.44
C ASP A 103 -10.82 9.07 20.64
N TRP A 104 -11.96 8.45 20.97
CA TRP A 104 -13.23 8.63 20.24
C TRP A 104 -13.71 10.09 20.19
N GLY A 105 -13.49 10.86 21.27
CA GLY A 105 -13.82 12.28 21.29
C GLY A 105 -13.02 13.12 20.28
N GLN A 106 -11.78 12.72 19.98
CA GLN A 106 -10.95 13.40 18.96
C GLN A 106 -11.41 13.03 17.55
N VAL A 107 -11.80 11.77 17.32
CA VAL A 107 -12.36 11.29 16.05
C VAL A 107 -13.61 12.07 15.65
N LEU A 108 -14.54 12.27 16.59
CA LEU A 108 -15.74 13.09 16.36
C LEU A 108 -15.36 14.53 15.95
N GLY A 109 -14.32 15.08 16.59
CA GLY A 109 -13.76 16.38 16.23
C GLY A 109 -13.19 16.44 14.81
N PHE A 110 -12.58 15.35 14.30
CA PHE A 110 -12.09 15.29 12.91
C PHE A 110 -13.23 15.33 11.91
N GLN A 111 -14.31 14.55 12.14
CA GLN A 111 -15.49 14.57 11.27
C GLN A 111 -16.09 15.98 11.18
N ASP A 112 -16.28 16.65 12.31
CA ASP A 112 -16.86 17.99 12.34
C ASP A 112 -15.93 19.03 11.73
N ALA A 113 -14.62 18.95 12.00
CA ALA A 113 -13.65 19.89 11.45
C ALA A 113 -13.52 19.74 9.92
N PHE A 114 -13.61 18.52 9.38
CA PHE A 114 -13.68 18.31 7.92
C PHE A 114 -14.95 18.82 7.29
N ARG A 115 -16.11 18.51 7.88
CA ARG A 115 -17.40 18.99 7.39
C ARG A 115 -17.45 20.51 7.29
N ASN A 116 -16.78 21.19 8.21
CA ASN A 116 -16.69 22.65 8.24
C ASN A 116 -15.52 23.24 7.43
N GLY A 117 -14.71 22.41 6.75
CA GLY A 117 -13.55 22.84 5.95
C GLY A 117 -12.37 23.36 6.79
N ASN A 118 -12.37 23.13 8.09
CA ASN A 118 -11.35 23.59 9.04
C ASN A 118 -10.17 22.61 9.17
N LEU A 119 -10.27 21.44 8.53
CA LEU A 119 -9.27 20.38 8.56
C LEU A 119 -9.00 19.87 7.14
N ASN A 120 -7.76 19.50 6.88
CA ASN A 120 -7.35 18.80 5.66
C ASN A 120 -6.81 17.40 6.01
N PRO A 121 -6.62 16.50 5.02
CA PRO A 121 -6.12 15.14 5.25
C PRO A 121 -4.82 15.04 6.05
N SER A 122 -3.94 16.05 5.99
CA SER A 122 -2.70 16.04 6.75
C SER A 122 -2.85 16.45 8.23
N GLY A 123 -3.96 17.07 8.63
CA GLY A 123 -4.16 17.63 9.97
C GLY A 123 -4.25 16.60 11.11
N TYR A 124 -4.53 15.34 10.81
CA TYR A 124 -4.67 14.22 11.76
C TYR A 124 -3.82 13.02 11.33
N SER A 125 -2.89 13.23 10.38
CA SER A 125 -1.92 12.23 9.95
C SER A 125 -1.09 11.67 11.12
N ASN A 126 -0.69 12.53 12.07
CA ASN A 126 0.00 12.09 13.28
C ASN A 126 -0.86 11.19 14.17
N PHE A 127 -2.17 11.46 14.24
CA PHE A 127 -3.12 10.63 14.98
C PHE A 127 -3.26 9.26 14.32
N ILE A 128 -3.43 9.24 12.99
CA ILE A 128 -3.48 7.99 12.22
C ILE A 128 -2.18 7.20 12.37
N ASN A 129 -1.02 7.85 12.22
CA ASN A 129 0.29 7.20 12.33
C ASN A 129 0.50 6.53 13.70
N ALA A 130 -0.08 7.09 14.77
CA ALA A 130 0.02 6.55 16.13
C ALA A 130 -0.95 5.40 16.41
N ARG A 131 -1.99 5.22 15.58
CA ARG A 131 -3.04 4.19 15.78
C ARG A 131 -3.01 3.09 14.73
N GLY A 132 -2.42 3.39 13.57
CA GLY A 132 -2.45 2.50 12.43
C GLY A 132 -3.75 2.65 11.64
N ALA A 133 -3.64 2.51 10.32
CA ALA A 133 -4.79 2.48 9.42
C ALA A 133 -4.77 1.22 8.58
N THR A 134 -5.94 0.60 8.41
CA THR A 134 -6.14 -0.57 7.56
C THR A 134 -6.81 -0.13 6.28
N PRO A 135 -6.13 -0.12 5.13
CA PRO A 135 -6.73 0.34 3.87
C PRO A 135 -7.94 -0.54 3.50
N ASN A 136 -9.07 0.02 3.04
CA ASN A 136 -10.17 -0.80 2.51
C ASN A 136 -9.98 -1.09 1.00
N LEU A 137 -8.73 -1.16 0.56
CA LEU A 137 -8.39 -1.51 -0.81
C LEU A 137 -8.91 -2.92 -1.12
N GLY A 138 -9.57 -3.08 -2.27
CA GLY A 138 -10.00 -4.39 -2.78
C GLY A 138 -8.87 -5.40 -3.00
N ALA A 139 -7.60 -5.01 -2.81
CA ALA A 139 -6.45 -5.88 -2.74
C ALA A 139 -6.00 -6.05 -1.28
N SER A 140 -6.28 -7.20 -0.69
CA SER A 140 -5.67 -7.63 0.57
C SER A 140 -4.37 -8.38 0.30
N LEU A 141 -3.43 -8.33 1.26
CA LEU A 141 -2.33 -9.29 1.24
C LEU A 141 -2.88 -10.73 1.21
N PRO A 142 -2.16 -11.68 0.57
CA PRO A 142 -2.47 -13.10 0.70
C PRO A 142 -2.48 -13.54 2.16
N SER A 143 -3.11 -14.69 2.44
CA SER A 143 -3.17 -15.21 3.81
C SER A 143 -1.75 -15.39 4.38
N PHE A 144 -1.59 -15.19 5.68
CA PHE A 144 -0.26 -15.39 6.30
C PHE A 144 0.27 -16.81 6.08
N SER A 145 -0.62 -17.81 6.04
CA SER A 145 -0.23 -19.20 5.80
C SER A 145 0.40 -19.39 4.43
N ASP A 146 -0.19 -18.79 3.39
CA ASP A 146 0.35 -18.86 2.03
C ASP A 146 1.69 -18.14 1.96
N LEU A 147 1.76 -16.91 2.51
CA LEU A 147 3.01 -16.15 2.58
C LEU A 147 4.11 -16.93 3.30
N GLU A 148 3.81 -17.49 4.48
CA GLU A 148 4.77 -18.21 5.31
C GLU A 148 5.27 -19.49 4.63
N SER A 149 4.38 -20.26 3.99
CA SER A 149 4.74 -21.50 3.28
C SER A 149 5.70 -21.24 2.11
N ASN A 150 5.57 -20.08 1.48
CA ASN A 150 6.38 -19.64 0.34
C ASN A 150 7.57 -18.76 0.73
N TYR A 151 7.77 -18.46 2.01
CA TYR A 151 8.85 -17.57 2.44
C TYR A 151 10.14 -18.34 2.72
N PRO A 152 11.25 -18.05 2.00
CA PRO A 152 12.53 -18.71 2.22
C PRO A 152 13.19 -18.13 3.47
N LYS A 153 12.82 -18.68 4.64
CA LYS A 153 13.30 -18.27 5.97
C LYS A 153 14.82 -18.32 6.06
N TYR A 154 15.41 -17.36 6.77
CA TYR A 154 16.86 -17.28 6.94
C TYR A 154 17.24 -16.46 8.17
N GLY A 155 18.43 -16.69 8.72
CA GLY A 155 18.98 -15.79 9.71
C GLY A 155 20.25 -16.30 10.37
N ARG A 156 20.50 -15.78 11.58
CA ARG A 156 21.63 -16.17 12.43
C ARG A 156 21.16 -16.50 13.84
N LEU A 157 21.71 -17.56 14.41
CA LEU A 157 21.57 -17.91 15.82
C LEU A 157 22.43 -16.96 16.68
N PRO A 158 22.20 -16.90 18.01
CA PRO A 158 22.96 -16.01 18.91
C PRO A 158 24.48 -16.25 18.91
N ASP A 159 24.90 -17.49 18.65
CA ASP A 159 26.31 -17.89 18.51
C ASP A 159 26.91 -17.49 17.14
N GLY A 160 26.10 -16.92 16.25
CA GLY A 160 26.49 -16.56 14.90
C GLY A 160 26.36 -17.69 13.88
N THR A 161 25.80 -18.84 14.22
CA THR A 161 25.58 -19.89 13.23
C THR A 161 24.46 -19.47 12.25
N PRO A 162 24.69 -19.44 10.92
CA PRO A 162 23.63 -19.19 9.95
C PRO A 162 22.57 -20.30 9.98
N TRP A 163 21.31 -19.96 9.81
CA TRP A 163 20.21 -20.92 9.70
C TRP A 163 19.26 -20.54 8.56
N GLY A 164 18.50 -21.53 8.08
CA GLY A 164 17.58 -21.37 6.95
C GLY A 164 18.28 -21.38 5.59
N VAL A 165 17.62 -20.80 4.59
CA VAL A 165 18.05 -20.86 3.19
C VAL A 165 19.11 -19.81 2.92
N SER A 166 20.31 -20.21 2.46
CA SER A 166 21.40 -19.29 2.09
C SER A 166 21.04 -18.42 0.87
N ASN A 167 21.82 -17.37 0.59
CA ASN A 167 21.61 -16.56 -0.61
C ASN A 167 21.78 -17.39 -1.90
N GLU A 168 22.78 -18.25 -1.94
CA GLU A 168 23.04 -19.17 -3.06
C GLU A 168 21.88 -20.16 -3.26
N GLN A 169 21.43 -20.82 -2.19
CA GLN A 169 20.28 -21.75 -2.27
C GLN A 169 19.01 -21.05 -2.74
N PHE A 170 18.77 -19.81 -2.28
CA PHE A 170 17.67 -18.99 -2.75
C PHE A 170 17.83 -18.61 -4.23
N GLY A 171 19.04 -18.21 -4.64
CA GLY A 171 19.41 -17.95 -6.04
C GLY A 171 19.07 -19.13 -6.94
N ASN A 172 19.58 -20.32 -6.60
CA ASN A 172 19.32 -21.57 -7.35
C ASN A 172 17.84 -21.92 -7.44
N THR A 173 17.05 -21.56 -6.41
CA THR A 173 15.59 -21.82 -6.40
C THR A 173 14.84 -20.89 -7.35
N VAL A 174 15.21 -19.60 -7.40
CA VAL A 174 14.54 -18.60 -8.24
C VAL A 174 15.05 -18.64 -9.68
N GLY A 175 16.34 -18.88 -9.84
CA GLY A 175 17.06 -18.87 -11.11
C GLY A 175 17.06 -17.51 -11.83
N GLY A 176 17.55 -17.52 -13.07
CA GLY A 176 17.46 -16.40 -13.99
C GLY A 176 18.29 -15.19 -13.59
N ARG A 177 17.74 -13.98 -13.71
CA ARG A 177 18.51 -12.75 -13.45
C ARG A 177 18.72 -12.52 -11.96
N VAL A 178 17.81 -13.01 -11.11
CA VAL A 178 17.97 -12.97 -9.64
C VAL A 178 19.20 -13.78 -9.21
N GLU A 179 19.30 -15.04 -9.65
CA GLU A 179 20.45 -15.92 -9.40
C GLU A 179 21.76 -15.30 -9.89
N GLN A 180 21.82 -14.86 -11.17
CA GLN A 180 23.00 -14.22 -11.74
C GLN A 180 23.49 -13.01 -10.93
N ASN A 181 22.57 -12.19 -10.40
CA ASN A 181 22.93 -11.02 -9.59
C ASN A 181 23.41 -11.42 -8.19
N ILE A 182 22.90 -12.52 -7.62
CA ILE A 182 23.36 -13.05 -6.33
C ILE A 182 24.76 -13.64 -6.51
N ASP A 183 24.96 -14.51 -7.49
CA ASP A 183 26.25 -15.17 -7.76
C ASP A 183 27.33 -14.17 -8.15
N GLY A 184 26.95 -13.12 -8.88
CA GLY A 184 27.81 -12.00 -9.23
C GLY A 184 28.11 -11.03 -8.08
N GLY A 185 27.59 -11.26 -6.87
CA GLY A 185 27.81 -10.39 -5.69
C GLY A 185 27.15 -9.01 -5.79
N ILE A 186 26.24 -8.81 -6.75
CA ILE A 186 25.47 -7.56 -6.92
C ILE A 186 24.36 -7.50 -5.86
N PHE A 187 23.71 -8.63 -5.57
CA PHE A 187 22.67 -8.75 -4.55
C PHE A 187 23.20 -9.45 -3.30
N ASN A 188 23.89 -8.69 -2.45
CA ASN A 188 24.35 -9.19 -1.14
C ASN A 188 23.19 -9.27 -0.12
N ASN A 189 22.25 -8.34 -0.18
CA ASN A 189 21.05 -8.34 0.64
C ASN A 189 19.85 -8.86 -0.15
N THR A 190 19.36 -10.04 0.22
CA THR A 190 18.24 -10.70 -0.46
C THR A 190 16.89 -10.50 0.24
N CYS A 191 16.80 -9.69 1.30
CA CYS A 191 15.57 -9.54 2.10
C CYS A 191 14.34 -9.19 1.24
N ALA A 192 14.46 -8.18 0.39
CA ALA A 192 13.39 -7.74 -0.49
C ALA A 192 13.03 -8.80 -1.54
N CYS A 193 14.02 -9.51 -2.08
CA CYS A 193 13.78 -10.59 -3.04
C CYS A 193 13.02 -11.76 -2.38
N ARG A 194 13.28 -12.06 -1.11
CA ARG A 194 12.60 -13.15 -0.39
C ARG A 194 11.15 -12.82 -0.06
N VAL A 195 10.86 -11.57 0.31
CA VAL A 195 9.46 -11.10 0.42
C VAL A 195 8.79 -11.13 -0.95
N SER A 196 9.49 -10.69 -2.01
CA SER A 196 8.97 -10.76 -3.38
C SER A 196 8.64 -12.18 -3.82
N HIS A 197 9.48 -13.16 -3.45
CA HIS A 197 9.25 -14.57 -3.72
C HIS A 197 7.94 -15.06 -3.08
N SER A 198 7.78 -14.78 -1.79
CA SER A 198 6.60 -15.13 -1.02
C SER A 198 5.33 -14.50 -1.59
N LEU A 199 5.38 -13.22 -1.98
CA LEU A 199 4.26 -12.52 -2.61
C LEU A 199 3.86 -13.17 -3.95
N ASN A 200 4.83 -13.35 -4.87
CA ASN A 200 4.57 -13.94 -6.19
C ASN A 200 3.96 -15.34 -6.09
N LEU A 201 4.51 -16.21 -5.24
CA LEU A 201 3.99 -17.57 -5.08
C LEU A 201 2.65 -17.64 -4.35
N SER A 202 2.28 -16.58 -3.63
CA SER A 202 1.00 -16.49 -2.92
C SER A 202 -0.08 -15.74 -3.73
N GLY A 203 0.13 -15.54 -5.03
CA GLY A 203 -0.83 -14.89 -5.93
C GLY A 203 -0.76 -13.35 -5.97
N ALA A 204 0.11 -12.75 -5.15
CA ALA A 204 0.38 -11.31 -5.12
C ALA A 204 1.53 -10.96 -6.08
N ASN A 205 1.28 -11.09 -7.37
CA ASN A 205 2.32 -10.93 -8.39
C ASN A 205 2.88 -9.50 -8.44
N ILE A 206 4.20 -9.39 -8.40
CA ILE A 206 4.93 -8.14 -8.52
C ILE A 206 5.06 -7.77 -10.00
N PRO A 207 4.66 -6.55 -10.41
CA PRO A 207 4.81 -6.09 -11.78
C PRO A 207 6.28 -5.81 -12.10
N TYR A 208 6.61 -5.77 -13.38
CA TYR A 208 7.90 -5.24 -13.83
C TYR A 208 8.01 -3.76 -13.47
N ILE A 209 9.08 -3.39 -12.77
CA ILE A 209 9.40 -1.99 -12.46
C ILE A 209 10.82 -1.72 -12.95
N GLN A 210 10.93 -0.83 -13.94
CA GLN A 210 12.19 -0.52 -14.60
C GLN A 210 13.26 -0.12 -13.57
N GLY A 211 14.40 -0.83 -13.59
CA GLY A 211 15.53 -0.57 -12.71
C GLY A 211 15.31 -0.94 -11.23
N GLN A 212 14.16 -1.50 -10.87
CA GLN A 212 13.84 -1.87 -9.48
C GLN A 212 13.46 -3.34 -9.29
N THR A 213 13.19 -4.06 -10.39
CA THR A 213 12.90 -5.51 -10.35
C THR A 213 13.88 -6.33 -11.18
N SER A 214 14.11 -7.58 -10.75
CA SER A 214 14.87 -8.61 -11.46
C SER A 214 13.98 -9.82 -11.77
N SER A 215 14.23 -10.52 -12.88
CA SER A 215 13.40 -11.65 -13.30
C SER A 215 13.88 -13.00 -12.74
N ASN A 216 12.95 -13.91 -12.48
CA ASN A 216 13.25 -15.34 -12.29
C ASN A 216 13.72 -16.03 -13.59
N ALA A 217 14.04 -17.32 -13.48
CA ALA A 217 14.16 -18.20 -14.64
C ALA A 217 12.87 -18.19 -15.46
N GLY A 218 12.99 -18.06 -16.79
CA GLY A 218 11.82 -18.01 -17.69
C GLY A 218 11.10 -16.66 -17.76
N LYS A 219 11.47 -15.66 -16.96
CA LYS A 219 10.90 -14.29 -16.97
C LYS A 219 9.38 -14.25 -16.76
N THR A 220 8.86 -15.12 -15.90
CA THR A 220 7.43 -15.20 -15.56
C THR A 220 7.08 -14.42 -14.30
N ALA A 221 8.06 -14.08 -13.47
CA ALA A 221 7.87 -13.31 -12.24
C ALA A 221 8.99 -12.30 -12.02
N TRP A 222 8.67 -11.21 -11.32
CA TRP A 222 9.55 -10.09 -11.05
C TRP A 222 9.80 -9.93 -9.56
N TYR A 223 11.03 -9.56 -9.20
CA TYR A 223 11.51 -9.54 -7.82
C TYR A 223 12.06 -8.16 -7.49
N ILE A 224 11.43 -7.47 -6.56
CA ILE A 224 11.97 -6.22 -6.02
C ILE A 224 13.19 -6.56 -5.17
N PHE A 225 14.31 -5.92 -5.47
CA PHE A 225 15.59 -6.20 -4.81
C PHE A 225 16.04 -5.10 -3.85
N ARG A 226 15.24 -4.04 -3.65
CA ARG A 226 15.50 -2.96 -2.68
C ARG A 226 14.35 -2.85 -1.70
N VAL A 227 14.65 -2.82 -0.40
CA VAL A 227 13.63 -2.72 0.66
C VAL A 227 12.81 -1.43 0.56
N THR A 228 13.42 -0.31 0.18
CA THR A 228 12.70 0.96 -0.02
C THR A 228 11.69 0.90 -1.15
N GLN A 229 12.01 0.16 -2.23
CA GLN A 229 11.05 -0.05 -3.29
C GLN A 229 9.95 -1.03 -2.89
N LEU A 230 10.29 -2.04 -2.08
CA LEU A 230 9.31 -2.98 -1.56
C LEU A 230 8.27 -2.23 -0.71
N GLU A 231 8.71 -1.33 0.17
CA GLU A 231 7.83 -0.43 0.93
C GLU A 231 6.89 0.37 0.02
N LYS A 232 7.44 1.02 -1.02
CA LYS A 232 6.64 1.77 -1.98
C LYS A 232 5.62 0.91 -2.71
N HIS A 233 6.00 -0.31 -3.08
CA HIS A 233 5.10 -1.25 -3.76
C HIS A 233 3.99 -1.74 -2.83
N LEU A 234 4.31 -2.12 -1.60
CA LEU A 234 3.31 -2.50 -0.60
C LEU A 234 2.35 -1.35 -0.32
N THR A 235 2.89 -0.13 -0.18
CA THR A 235 2.08 1.07 0.05
C THR A 235 1.16 1.38 -1.13
N ALA A 236 1.66 1.24 -2.36
CA ALA A 236 0.85 1.50 -3.56
C ALA A 236 -0.21 0.42 -3.82
N THR A 237 0.03 -0.82 -3.38
CA THR A 237 -0.84 -1.98 -3.69
C THR A 237 -1.84 -2.26 -2.56
N TYR A 238 -1.38 -2.19 -1.32
CA TYR A 238 -2.13 -2.56 -0.11
C TYR A 238 -2.35 -1.37 0.83
N GLY A 239 -1.96 -0.16 0.41
CA GLY A 239 -2.10 1.09 1.17
C GLY A 239 -1.06 1.23 2.30
N PRO A 240 -1.12 2.26 3.16
CA PRO A 240 -0.15 2.45 4.24
C PRO A 240 -0.05 1.26 5.20
N PRO A 241 1.08 1.09 5.92
CA PRO A 241 1.22 0.02 6.90
C PRO A 241 0.17 0.15 8.01
N ASN A 242 -0.41 -0.99 8.42
CA ASN A 242 -1.39 -1.07 9.51
C ASN A 242 -0.81 -0.73 10.87
N VAL A 243 0.48 -1.01 11.13
CA VAL A 243 1.13 -0.66 12.41
C VAL A 243 2.48 -0.03 12.11
N ILE A 244 2.74 1.14 12.70
CA ILE A 244 4.04 1.80 12.67
C ILE A 244 4.49 2.04 14.11
N SER A 245 5.57 1.40 14.54
CA SER A 245 6.00 1.44 15.95
C SER A 245 7.47 1.05 16.11
N SER A 246 8.14 1.61 17.12
CA SER A 246 9.43 1.13 17.62
C SER A 246 9.28 0.20 18.84
N ASP A 247 8.07 0.06 19.38
CA ASP A 247 7.76 -0.88 20.46
C ASP A 247 7.26 -2.21 19.87
N ILE A 248 7.93 -3.30 20.22
CA ILE A 248 7.64 -4.66 19.75
C ILE A 248 6.25 -5.16 20.20
N SER A 249 5.76 -4.68 21.34
CA SER A 249 4.46 -5.10 21.89
C SER A 249 3.29 -4.72 20.99
N ASN A 250 3.41 -3.62 20.24
CA ASN A 250 2.39 -3.15 19.29
C ASN A 250 2.23 -4.06 18.06
N PHE A 251 3.18 -4.96 17.81
CA PHE A 251 3.10 -5.94 16.72
C PHE A 251 2.59 -7.31 17.19
N SER A 252 2.43 -7.51 18.51
CA SER A 252 2.06 -8.81 19.07
C SER A 252 0.66 -9.23 18.62
N GLY A 253 0.52 -10.49 18.18
CA GLY A 253 -0.75 -11.05 17.72
C GLY A 253 -1.10 -10.74 16.25
N TYR A 254 -0.50 -9.72 15.64
CA TYR A 254 -0.69 -9.41 14.23
C TYR A 254 0.27 -10.19 13.33
N LYS A 255 -0.16 -10.55 12.12
CA LYS A 255 0.68 -11.30 11.18
C LYS A 255 0.72 -10.61 9.83
N GLY A 256 1.86 -10.70 9.14
CA GLY A 256 1.97 -10.21 7.76
C GLY A 256 3.37 -9.81 7.34
N VAL A 257 3.48 -8.79 6.49
CA VAL A 257 4.75 -8.32 5.94
C VAL A 257 5.23 -7.12 6.75
N ILE A 258 6.43 -7.22 7.34
CA ILE A 258 7.03 -6.14 8.12
C ILE A 258 8.29 -5.59 7.44
N ILE A 259 8.41 -4.27 7.43
CA ILE A 259 9.61 -3.54 7.03
C ILE A 259 10.12 -2.77 8.23
N PHE A 260 11.36 -3.04 8.63
CA PHE A 260 12.09 -2.22 9.59
C PHE A 260 12.84 -1.13 8.83
N ASP A 261 12.44 0.12 9.04
CA ASP A 261 13.14 1.30 8.55
C ASP A 261 14.14 1.75 9.60
N THR A 262 15.42 1.55 9.31
CA THR A 262 16.52 1.82 10.23
C THR A 262 17.27 3.10 9.87
N GLY A 263 16.72 3.94 8.99
CA GLY A 263 17.32 5.24 8.67
C GLY A 263 18.74 5.17 8.08
N GLY A 264 19.12 4.05 7.46
CA GLY A 264 20.46 3.91 6.85
C GLY A 264 21.56 3.39 7.78
N LEU A 265 21.21 2.65 8.85
CA LEU A 265 22.18 2.00 9.73
C LEU A 265 23.26 1.16 9.02
N TRP A 266 22.95 0.58 7.85
CA TRP A 266 23.89 -0.23 7.09
C TRP A 266 24.25 0.45 5.78
N SER A 267 25.52 0.30 5.37
CA SER A 267 26.03 0.87 4.12
C SER A 267 25.37 0.27 2.87
N ASP A 268 24.75 -0.90 2.98
CA ASP A 268 24.10 -1.63 1.90
C ASP A 268 22.56 -1.72 2.04
N ALA A 269 21.97 -1.22 3.12
CA ALA A 269 20.52 -1.19 3.29
C ALA A 269 20.03 -0.08 4.23
N SER A 270 18.94 0.58 3.82
CA SER A 270 18.22 1.55 4.65
C SER A 270 17.26 0.91 5.66
N GLY A 271 17.14 -0.42 5.65
CA GLY A 271 16.14 -1.17 6.39
C GLY A 271 16.19 -2.67 6.10
N HIS A 272 15.23 -3.42 6.66
CA HIS A 272 15.12 -4.87 6.52
C HIS A 272 13.66 -5.28 6.31
N GLY A 273 13.36 -6.05 5.26
CA GLY A 273 12.02 -6.55 4.96
C GLY A 273 11.89 -8.04 5.25
N THR A 274 10.80 -8.46 5.89
CA THR A 274 10.54 -9.86 6.22
C THR A 274 9.06 -10.12 6.52
N LEU A 275 8.71 -11.36 6.88
CA LEU A 275 7.40 -11.71 7.41
C LEU A 275 7.41 -11.70 8.94
N TRP A 276 6.30 -11.31 9.53
CA TRP A 276 6.05 -11.25 10.97
C TRP A 276 4.94 -12.22 11.35
N ASN A 277 5.23 -13.16 12.25
CA ASN A 277 4.31 -14.27 12.57
C ASN A 277 3.42 -14.03 13.80
N GLY A 278 3.39 -12.81 14.35
CA GLY A 278 2.67 -12.48 15.57
C GLY A 278 3.53 -12.42 16.83
N SER A 279 4.77 -12.92 16.76
CA SER A 279 5.72 -12.84 17.87
C SER A 279 7.13 -12.44 17.43
N ASP A 280 7.57 -12.92 16.28
CA ASP A 280 8.89 -12.62 15.74
C ASP A 280 8.91 -12.60 14.21
N ARG A 281 10.03 -12.14 13.70
CA ARG A 281 10.35 -12.05 12.28
C ARG A 281 10.90 -13.37 11.74
N LEU A 282 10.51 -13.73 10.51
CA LEU A 282 10.87 -15.01 9.89
C LEU A 282 12.20 -14.98 9.10
N GLY A 283 12.80 -13.81 8.92
CA GLY A 283 14.01 -13.62 8.13
C GLY A 283 14.95 -12.53 8.64
N GLY A 284 16.26 -12.72 8.48
CA GLY A 284 17.33 -11.74 8.69
C GLY A 284 18.33 -12.09 9.79
N ASN A 285 19.33 -11.23 10.00
CA ASN A 285 20.49 -11.59 10.84
C ASN A 285 20.43 -11.08 12.29
N TYR A 286 19.55 -10.12 12.62
CA TYR A 286 19.43 -9.54 13.96
C TYR A 286 18.03 -9.69 14.55
N PRO A 287 17.86 -9.92 15.86
CA PRO A 287 16.54 -10.06 16.47
C PRO A 287 15.66 -8.83 16.22
N ALA A 288 14.33 -8.98 16.26
CA ALA A 288 13.40 -7.87 16.03
C ALA A 288 13.67 -6.65 16.93
N SER A 289 14.05 -6.89 18.20
CA SER A 289 14.42 -5.85 19.16
C SER A 289 15.60 -5.00 18.71
N TYR A 290 16.56 -5.57 17.96
CA TYR A 290 17.69 -4.82 17.42
C TYR A 290 17.24 -3.83 16.35
N TYR A 291 16.38 -4.26 15.42
CA TYR A 291 15.86 -3.38 14.37
C TYR A 291 15.01 -2.25 14.95
N LEU A 292 14.11 -2.59 15.86
CA LEU A 292 13.21 -1.64 16.50
C LEU A 292 13.94 -0.68 17.45
N GLY A 293 15.01 -1.14 18.11
CA GLY A 293 15.86 -0.29 18.95
C GLY A 293 16.64 0.77 18.18
N ASN A 294 16.75 0.64 16.85
CA ASN A 294 17.48 1.57 15.99
C ASN A 294 16.61 2.13 14.84
N GLY A 295 15.28 2.00 14.92
CA GLY A 295 14.40 2.35 13.82
C GLY A 295 12.92 2.18 14.15
N VAL A 296 12.10 2.09 13.11
CA VAL A 296 10.66 1.84 13.24
C VAL A 296 10.26 0.64 12.40
N GLY A 297 9.40 -0.22 12.95
CA GLY A 297 8.73 -1.28 12.20
C GLY A 297 7.47 -0.73 11.53
N LYS A 298 7.23 -1.15 10.29
CA LYS A 298 6.06 -0.85 9.47
C LYS A 298 5.45 -2.19 9.04
N LEU A 299 4.28 -2.55 9.58
CA LEU A 299 3.65 -3.85 9.36
C LEU A 299 2.38 -3.69 8.50
N TRP A 300 2.32 -4.44 7.40
CA TRP A 300 1.11 -4.73 6.66
C TRP A 300 0.54 -6.06 7.14
N ILE A 301 -0.69 -6.02 7.66
CA ILE A 301 -1.38 -7.16 8.24
C ILE A 301 -2.08 -7.95 7.13
N THR A 302 -2.02 -9.27 7.21
CA THR A 302 -2.80 -10.17 6.36
C THR A 302 -4.19 -10.36 6.95
N ASN A 303 -5.19 -10.54 6.10
CA ASN A 303 -6.53 -10.95 6.52
C ASN A 303 -6.57 -12.40 7.05
#